data_AF-A0A661B5D9-F1
#
_entry.id   AF-A0A661B5D9-F1
#
_cell.length_a   1.000
_cell.length_b   1.000
_cell.length_c   1.000
_cell.angle_alpha   90.00
_cell.angle_beta   90.00
_cell.angle_gamma   90.00
#
_symmetry.space_group_name_H-M   'P 1'
#
loop_
_entity.id
_entity.type
_entity.pdbx_description
1 polymer ?
#
loop_
_entity_poly.entity_id
_entity_poly.type
_entity_poly.pdbx_seq_one_letter_code
_entity_poly.pdbx_strand_id
1 'polypeptide(L)'
;MPNILSIILLALVQGITEFLPISSSGHLVLAQELFGLRIPGAGLEIALHAGTLVSILVFYRKDLVKLLRPLFESDTVAKAASWKRIGLLVVASVPIV
;
A
#
# COMPACT_ATOMS: atom_id res chain seq x y z
N MET A 1 24.60 6.59 -10.82
CA MET A 1 23.30 6.02 -11.24
C MET A 1 23.00 4.84 -10.34
N PRO A 2 21.76 4.67 -9.84
CA PRO A 2 21.42 3.53 -9.00
C PRO A 2 21.66 2.23 -9.77
N ASN A 3 22.33 1.28 -9.13
CA ASN A 3 22.49 -0.06 -9.68
C ASN A 3 21.27 -0.91 -9.29
N ILE A 4 20.99 -1.97 -10.05
CA ILE A 4 19.82 -2.82 -9.83
C ILE A 4 19.80 -3.39 -8.41
N LEU A 5 20.96 -3.78 -7.87
CA LEU A 5 21.08 -4.30 -6.51
C LEU A 5 20.58 -3.30 -5.46
N SER A 6 21.00 -2.04 -5.57
CA SER A 6 20.59 -0.97 -4.66
C SER A 6 19.09 -0.68 -4.73
N ILE A 7 18.49 -0.74 -5.93
CA ILE A 7 17.04 -0.62 -6.11
C ILE A 7 16.31 -1.79 -5.45
N ILE A 8 16.80 -3.03 -5.61
CA ILE A 8 16.23 -4.21 -4.96
C ILE A 8 16.31 -4.07 -3.43
N LEU A 9 17.44 -3.61 -2.89
CA LEU A 9 17.60 -3.39 -1.45
C LEU A 9 16.64 -2.32 -0.93
N LEU A 10 16.50 -1.19 -1.64
CA LEU A 10 15.51 -0.17 -1.29
C LEU A 10 14.07 -0.70 -1.36
N ALA A 11 13.76 -1.53 -2.35
CA ALA A 11 12.45 -2.17 -2.46
C ALA A 11 12.18 -3.16 -1.32
N LEU A 12 13.19 -3.90 -0.86
CA LEU A 12 13.09 -4.76 0.32
C LEU A 12 12.89 -3.94 1.59
N VAL A 13 13.64 -2.86 1.76
CA VAL A 13 13.47 -1.94 2.90
C VAL A 13 12.06 -1.38 2.91
N GLN A 14 11.56 -0.82 1.80
CA GLN A 14 10.18 -0.34 1.72
C GLN A 14 9.19 -1.49 2.00
N GLY A 15 9.35 -2.62 1.33
CA GLY A 15 8.43 -3.75 1.44
C GLY A 15 8.33 -4.31 2.85
N ILE A 16 9.40 -4.28 3.64
CA ILE A 16 9.38 -4.71 5.05
C ILE A 16 8.83 -3.61 5.95
N THR A 17 9.33 -2.39 5.80
CA THR A 17 9.04 -1.29 6.73
C THR A 17 7.65 -0.69 6.55
N GLU A 18 7.05 -0.80 5.36
CA GLU A 18 5.69 -0.28 5.09
C GLU A 18 4.61 -0.97 5.93
N PHE A 19 4.78 -2.26 6.22
CA PHE A 19 3.83 -3.03 7.02
C PHE A 19 4.10 -2.95 8.52
N LEU A 20 5.17 -2.26 8.92
CA LEU A 20 5.58 -2.11 10.31
C LEU A 20 5.35 -0.65 10.73
N PRO A 21 4.87 -0.39 11.96
CA PRO A 21 4.64 0.97 12.46
C PRO A 21 5.96 1.63 12.90
N ILE A 22 6.94 1.73 11.98
CA ILE A 22 8.31 2.19 12.23
C ILE A 22 8.76 3.30 11.27
N SER A 23 7.84 3.88 10.47
CA SER A 23 8.10 4.90 9.45
C SER A 23 8.97 4.40 8.28
N SER A 24 8.32 3.96 7.20
CA SER A 24 8.99 3.47 5.98
C SER A 24 9.77 4.56 5.26
N SER A 25 9.24 5.78 5.17
CA SER A 25 9.90 6.93 4.54
C SER A 25 11.24 7.28 5.19
N GLY A 26 11.31 7.25 6.53
CA GLY A 26 12.55 7.50 7.26
C GLY A 26 13.63 6.44 6.97
N HIS A 27 13.25 5.17 6.96
CA HIS A 27 14.16 4.07 6.63
C HIS A 27 14.65 4.15 5.18
N LEU A 28 13.79 4.56 4.25
CA LEU A 28 14.13 4.69 2.85
C LEU A 28 15.14 5.82 2.61
N VAL A 29 14.96 6.98 3.26
CA VAL A 29 15.92 8.10 3.21
C VAL A 29 17.27 7.70 3.80
N LEU A 30 17.28 7.02 4.95
CA LEU A 30 18.51 6.52 5.57
C LEU A 30 19.24 5.52 4.66
N ALA A 31 18.51 4.57 4.07
CA ALA A 31 19.09 3.59 3.16
C ALA A 31 19.66 4.25 1.88
N GLN A 32 19.00 5.27 1.35
CA GLN A 32 19.51 6.04 0.21
C GLN A 32 20.84 6.73 0.55
N GLU A 33 20.94 7.38 1.70
CA GLU A 33 22.18 8.06 2.13
C GLU A 33 23.31 7.05 2.37
N LEU A 34 23.03 5.90 3.01
CA LEU A 34 24.00 4.83 3.23
C LEU A 34 24.54 4.23 1.92
N PHE A 35 23.72 4.16 0.88
CA PHE A 35 24.12 3.69 -0.44
C PHE A 35 24.70 4.79 -1.34
N GLY A 36 24.83 6.02 -0.83
CA GLY A 36 25.29 7.18 -1.61
C GLY A 36 24.38 7.52 -2.79
N LEU A 37 23.09 7.16 -2.70
CA LEU A 37 22.09 7.38 -3.73
C LEU A 37 21.38 8.72 -3.49
N ARG A 38 21.60 9.68 -4.38
CA ARG A 38 20.80 10.91 -4.44
C ARG A 38 19.84 10.80 -5.61
N ILE A 39 18.64 10.28 -5.33
CA ILE A 39 17.58 10.13 -6.33
C ILE A 39 16.69 11.37 -6.23
N PRO A 40 16.76 12.29 -7.20
CA PRO A 40 15.96 13.50 -7.14
C PRO A 40 14.47 13.20 -7.34
N GLY A 41 13.63 13.85 -6.53
CA GLY A 41 12.18 13.76 -6.62
C GLY A 41 11.59 12.50 -5.98
N ALA A 42 10.25 12.46 -5.92
CA ALA A 42 9.50 11.39 -5.25
C ALA A 42 9.24 10.14 -6.12
N GLY A 43 9.78 10.09 -7.35
CA GLY A 43 9.42 9.06 -8.33
C GLY A 43 9.70 7.63 -7.88
N LEU A 44 10.86 7.40 -7.26
CA LEU A 44 11.19 6.08 -6.71
C LEU A 44 10.28 5.74 -5.53
N GLU A 45 10.08 6.67 -4.59
CA GLU A 45 9.28 6.44 -3.38
C GLU A 45 7.82 6.11 -3.73
N ILE A 46 7.26 6.80 -4.72
CA ILE A 46 5.92 6.55 -5.27
C ILE A 46 5.87 5.16 -5.93
N ALA A 47 6.87 4.79 -6.73
CA ALA A 47 6.93 3.48 -7.36
C ALA A 47 7.03 2.33 -6.34
N LEU A 48 7.82 2.53 -5.27
CA LEU A 48 7.96 1.55 -4.19
C LEU A 48 6.65 1.44 -3.37
N HIS A 49 5.99 2.55 -3.04
CA HIS A 49 4.67 2.56 -2.41
C HIS A 49 3.60 1.91 -3.30
N ALA A 50 3.64 2.14 -4.62
CA ALA A 50 2.73 1.45 -5.54
C ALA A 50 2.96 -0.07 -5.50
N GLY A 51 4.21 -0.52 -5.36
CA GLY A 51 4.54 -1.93 -5.15
C GLY A 51 3.93 -2.51 -3.87
N THR A 52 4.01 -1.79 -2.73
CA THR A 52 3.40 -2.24 -1.47
C THR A 52 1.87 -2.22 -1.52
N LEU A 53 1.28 -1.22 -2.19
CA LEU A 53 -0.16 -1.20 -2.46
C LEU A 53 -0.61 -2.42 -3.27
N VAL A 54 0.11 -2.76 -4.35
CA VAL A 54 -0.17 -3.96 -5.15
C VAL A 54 -0.07 -5.22 -4.28
N SER A 55 0.91 -5.31 -3.39
CA SER A 55 1.03 -6.42 -2.45
C SER A 55 -0.23 -6.58 -1.58
N ILE A 56 -0.74 -5.50 -1.00
CA ILE A 56 -1.99 -5.49 -0.21
C ILE A 56 -3.19 -5.93 -1.06
N LEU A 57 -3.34 -5.36 -2.27
CA LEU A 57 -4.44 -5.69 -3.17
C LEU A 57 -4.44 -7.18 -3.55
N VAL A 58 -3.27 -7.75 -3.82
CA VAL A 58 -3.11 -9.17 -4.14
C VAL A 58 -3.37 -10.05 -2.90
N PHE A 59 -2.84 -9.66 -1.74
CA PHE A 59 -3.04 -10.40 -0.49
C PHE A 59 -4.52 -10.47 -0.11
N TYR A 60 -5.20 -9.32 -0.07
CA TYR A 60 -6.62 -9.19 0.30
C TYR A 60 -7.60 -9.35 -0.87
N ARG A 61 -7.15 -9.79 -2.05
CA ARG A 61 -8.00 -9.93 -3.26
C ARG A 61 -9.31 -10.68 -3.00
N LYS A 62 -9.30 -11.73 -2.17
CA LYS A 62 -10.50 -12.52 -1.85
C LYS A 62 -11.48 -11.72 -1.00
N ASP A 63 -10.99 -10.97 -0.03
CA ASP A 63 -11.82 -10.17 0.86
C ASP A 63 -12.37 -8.93 0.15
N LEU A 64 -11.58 -8.32 -0.74
CA LEU A 64 -12.02 -7.28 -1.66
C LEU A 64 -13.13 -7.80 -2.58
N VAL A 65 -12.98 -8.98 -3.19
CA VAL A 65 -14.03 -9.58 -4.01
C VAL A 65 -15.28 -9.88 -3.20
N LYS A 66 -15.16 -10.41 -1.98
CA LYS A 66 -16.33 -10.64 -1.08
C LYS A 66 -17.03 -9.34 -0.70
N LEU A 67 -16.29 -8.24 -0.53
CA LEU A 67 -16.85 -6.93 -0.21
C LEU A 67 -17.59 -6.32 -1.41
N LEU A 68 -16.99 -6.42 -2.61
CA LEU A 68 -17.47 -5.74 -3.82
C LEU A 68 -18.49 -6.54 -4.62
N ARG A 69 -18.42 -7.87 -4.63
CA ARG A 69 -19.33 -8.74 -5.41
C ARG A 69 -20.82 -8.44 -5.14
N PRO A 70 -21.28 -8.33 -3.88
CA PRO A 70 -22.70 -8.09 -3.59
C PRO A 70 -23.24 -6.75 -4.13
N LEU A 71 -22.37 -5.79 -4.49
CA LEU A 71 -22.81 -4.52 -5.08
C LEU A 71 -23.43 -4.68 -6.48
N PHE A 72 -23.05 -5.75 -7.18
CA PHE A 72 -23.49 -6.08 -8.54
C PHE A 72 -24.56 -7.18 -8.57
N GLU A 73 -24.95 -7.74 -7.43
CA GLU A 73 -26.00 -8.75 -7.32
C GLU A 73 -27.36 -8.10 -6.99
N SER A 74 -28.44 -8.82 -7.30
CA SER A 74 -29.82 -8.36 -7.06
C SER A 74 -30.26 -8.51 -5.59
N ASP A 75 -29.47 -9.19 -4.75
CA ASP A 75 -29.76 -9.34 -3.32
C ASP A 75 -29.58 -8.00 -2.59
N THR A 76 -30.71 -7.37 -2.25
CA THR A 76 -30.75 -6.07 -1.59
C THR A 76 -30.21 -6.11 -0.16
N VAL A 77 -30.32 -7.25 0.55
CA VAL A 77 -29.82 -7.42 1.91
C VAL A 77 -28.30 -7.53 1.89
N ALA A 78 -27.76 -8.37 1.01
CA ALA A 78 -26.32 -8.51 0.84
C ALA A 78 -25.68 -7.18 0.38
N LYS A 79 -26.32 -6.49 -0.55
CA LYS A 79 -25.88 -5.17 -1.04
C LYS A 79 -25.85 -4.12 0.07
N ALA A 80 -26.90 -4.04 0.90
CA ALA A 80 -26.95 -3.11 2.03
C ALA A 80 -25.85 -3.41 3.06
N ALA A 81 -25.56 -4.69 3.32
CA ALA A 81 -24.48 -5.10 4.21
C ALA A 81 -23.10 -4.69 3.68
N SER A 82 -22.85 -4.85 2.38
CA SER A 82 -21.60 -4.39 1.74
C SER A 82 -21.44 -2.88 1.81
N TRP A 83 -22.49 -2.10 1.50
CA TRP A 83 -22.45 -0.63 1.60
C TRP A 83 -22.16 -0.15 3.02
N LYS A 84 -22.75 -0.78 4.04
CA LYS A 84 -22.46 -0.48 5.43
C LYS A 84 -20.97 -0.69 5.75
N ARG A 85 -20.40 -1.81 5.32
CA ARG A 85 -18.96 -2.12 5.54
C ARG A 85 -18.06 -1.12 4.82
N ILE A 86 -18.37 -0.79 3.56
CA ILE A 86 -17.61 0.22 2.80
C ILE A 86 -17.68 1.57 3.51
N GLY A 87 -18.86 2.01 3.93
CA GLY A 87 -19.03 3.25 4.69
C GLY A 87 -18.22 3.26 5.98
N LEU A 88 -18.21 2.16 6.73
CA LEU A 88 -17.39 2.02 7.94
C LEU A 88 -15.88 2.11 7.64
N LEU A 89 -15.40 1.51 6.55
CA LEU A 89 -14.00 1.63 6.14
C LEU A 89 -13.64 3.08 5.77
N VAL A 90 -14.51 3.78 5.05
CA VAL A 90 -14.31 5.20 4.72
C VAL A 90 -14.22 6.03 5.99
N VAL A 91 -15.17 5.88 6.92
CA VAL A 91 -15.15 6.59 8.21
C VAL A 91 -13.88 6.26 9.01
N ALA A 92 -13.45 4.98 9.01
CA ALA A 92 -12.23 4.56 9.69
C ALA A 92 -10.96 5.14 9.05
N SER A 93 -10.97 5.50 7.76
CA SER A 93 -9.83 6.16 7.10
C SER A 93 -9.77 7.67 7.31
N VAL A 94 -10.86 8.34 7.72
CA VAL A 94 -10.88 9.80 7.92
C VAL A 94 -9.85 10.27 8.95
N PRO A 95 -9.65 9.62 10.12
CA PRO A 95 -8.64 10.05 11.08
C PRO A 95 -7.19 9.86 10.60
N ILE A 96 -6.97 9.08 9.54
CA ILE A 96 -5.64 8.76 8.99
C ILE A 96 -5.20 9.81 7.95
N VAL A 97 -6.16 10.51 7.30
CA VAL A 97 -5.93 11.54 6.27
C VAL A 97 -6.04 12.92 6.89
#